data_AF-A0A819QJD0-F1
#
_entry.id   AF-A0A819QJD0-F1
#
_cell.length_a   1.000
_cell.length_b   1.000
_cell.length_c   1.000
_cell.angle_alpha   90.00
_cell.angle_beta   90.00
_cell.angle_gamma   90.00
#
_symmetry.space_group_name_H-M   'P 1'
#
loop_
_entity.id
_entity.type
_entity.pdbx_description
1 polymer ?
#
loop_
_entity_poly.entity_id
_entity_poly.type
_entity_poly.pdbx_seq_one_letter_code
_entity_poly.pdbx_strand_id
1 'polypeptide(L)'
;MSALSHNCSTTVWASNATTIAGSPIGIAGFSSTLLYQPGAIMVGTNDSIYVMDCYTYCRVQLFYPGSQLGTTIIYTTIGTGLNQFSSTTTALTTDVSGNIYVLDSGNARITKWAPGASAGILVAGGNGQSDSLNTLNNPSDIFVEPNTSYIWIADTFNSRVVKWMNTSTVMLVAGGPNHGLQANQLYKPRGLFVDTSDSNTLYIADTYNHRIQKWLYGASSGITVAGQSGVSGPDLDQLYNPRSVTMDTNKSLYIVDFTNNRVVLWLLGATTGIVIASSPAGGVLPSLLYLPHIVRLDSTGAFIVNDYGNSRIQRFPVLCSPNITSSSSTSTTSVATISQNTTMVVPLTTNNLTTSANNSTTILSASTSTLVTTSQNNSSTNTITNLSSNHSFATRNSNSKLLILLFCFIMIFINN
;
A
#
# COMPACT_ATOMS: atom_id res chain seq x y z
N MET A 1 22.95 -21.13 -1.60
CA MET A 1 21.76 -20.25 -1.61
C MET A 1 21.56 -19.74 -0.20
N SER A 2 22.14 -18.58 0.12
CA SER A 2 21.99 -17.94 1.42
C SER A 2 20.64 -17.23 1.48
N ALA A 3 19.79 -17.64 2.41
CA ALA A 3 18.55 -16.94 2.70
C ALA A 3 18.87 -15.48 3.08
N LEU A 4 18.26 -14.52 2.39
CA LEU A 4 18.22 -13.14 2.83
C LEU A 4 17.51 -13.13 4.19
N SER A 5 18.27 -12.94 5.27
CA SER A 5 17.72 -12.83 6.62
C SER A 5 16.89 -11.54 6.69
N HIS A 6 15.57 -11.70 6.83
CA HIS A 6 14.63 -10.61 6.96
C HIS A 6 14.76 -10.00 8.35
N ASN A 7 15.43 -8.85 8.47
CA ASN A 7 15.36 -8.04 9.69
C ASN A 7 14.13 -7.13 9.64
N CYS A 8 12.94 -7.72 9.53
CA CYS A 8 11.73 -7.05 10.01
C CYS A 8 11.67 -7.35 11.52
N SER A 9 11.83 -6.33 12.36
CA SER A 9 11.59 -6.45 13.80
C SER A 9 10.22 -7.13 14.00
N THR A 10 10.11 -8.07 14.93
CA THR A 10 8.84 -8.75 15.26
C THR A 10 7.75 -7.80 15.79
N THR A 11 8.08 -6.51 15.91
CA THR A 11 7.21 -5.45 16.40
C THR A 11 7.37 -4.20 15.51
N VAL A 12 7.04 -4.28 14.22
CA VAL A 12 6.99 -3.07 13.36
C VAL A 12 5.63 -2.39 13.48
N TRP A 13 5.51 -1.46 14.41
CA TRP A 13 4.38 -0.53 14.42
C TRP A 13 4.65 0.61 13.47
N ALA A 14 3.77 0.81 12.50
CA ALA A 14 3.75 2.00 11.68
C ALA A 14 3.20 3.18 12.53
N SER A 15 4.04 3.76 13.38
CA SER A 15 3.77 5.08 13.96
C SER A 15 4.11 6.15 12.91
N ASN A 16 3.38 7.26 12.90
CA ASN A 16 3.51 8.39 11.95
C ASN A 16 2.74 8.25 10.63
N ALA A 17 1.52 7.73 10.68
CA ALA A 17 0.62 7.85 9.54
C ALA A 17 0.35 9.34 9.22
N THR A 18 0.26 9.66 7.93
CA THR A 18 -0.14 10.97 7.43
C THR A 18 -1.50 10.86 6.75
N THR A 19 -2.37 11.86 6.90
CA THR A 19 -3.66 11.89 6.21
C THR A 19 -3.45 12.47 4.81
N ILE A 20 -3.74 11.68 3.77
CA ILE A 20 -3.67 12.13 2.36
C ILE A 20 -4.95 12.90 1.99
N ALA A 21 -6.09 12.39 2.43
CA ALA A 21 -7.40 12.93 2.11
C ALA A 21 -8.39 12.70 3.25
N GLY A 22 -9.36 13.60 3.42
CA GLY A 22 -10.27 13.60 4.55
C GLY A 22 -9.71 14.33 5.78
N SER A 23 -10.49 14.36 6.86
CA SER A 23 -10.07 14.99 8.10
C SER A 23 -9.08 14.12 8.89
N PRO A 24 -7.97 14.68 9.42
CA PRO A 24 -7.05 13.95 10.29
C PRO A 24 -7.66 13.43 11.59
N ILE A 25 -8.84 13.93 11.99
CA ILE A 25 -9.58 13.49 13.18
C ILE A 25 -10.94 12.86 12.84
N GLY A 26 -11.14 12.48 11.58
CA GLY A 26 -12.30 11.71 11.14
C GLY A 26 -13.61 12.48 10.99
N ILE A 27 -13.54 13.82 10.85
CA ILE A 27 -14.72 14.61 10.43
C ILE A 27 -15.07 14.28 8.99
N ALA A 28 -16.26 13.72 8.80
CA ALA A 28 -16.80 13.42 7.48
C ALA A 28 -17.40 14.67 6.81
N GLY A 29 -17.32 14.75 5.49
CA GLY A 29 -17.92 15.85 4.73
C GLY A 29 -17.70 15.72 3.23
N PHE A 30 -18.38 16.59 2.47
CA PHE A 30 -18.37 16.60 1.00
C PHE A 30 -17.74 17.91 0.48
N SER A 31 -16.42 18.06 0.67
CA SER A 31 -15.65 19.20 0.17
C SER A 31 -14.40 18.73 -0.57
N SER A 32 -13.58 19.63 -1.12
CA SER A 32 -12.31 19.26 -1.78
C SER A 32 -11.27 18.65 -0.83
N THR A 33 -11.47 18.78 0.49
CA THR A 33 -10.56 18.29 1.55
C THR A 33 -11.19 17.23 2.47
N LEU A 34 -12.52 17.13 2.49
CA LEU A 34 -13.27 16.16 3.30
C LEU A 34 -13.81 15.03 2.42
N LEU A 35 -13.95 13.85 3.03
CA LEU A 35 -14.55 12.66 2.44
C LEU A 35 -15.69 12.18 3.34
N TYR A 36 -16.56 11.33 2.80
CA TYR A 36 -17.61 10.68 3.59
C TYR A 36 -17.62 9.18 3.27
N GLN A 37 -17.03 8.38 4.16
CA GLN A 37 -16.95 6.93 4.01
C GLN A 37 -16.54 6.50 2.59
N PRO A 38 -15.34 6.91 2.13
CA PRO A 38 -14.92 6.68 0.75
C PRO A 38 -14.96 5.18 0.45
N GLY A 39 -15.67 4.78 -0.60
CA GLY A 39 -15.92 3.37 -0.91
C GLY A 39 -14.66 2.65 -1.37
N ALA A 40 -13.78 3.34 -2.11
CA ALA A 40 -12.61 2.76 -2.75
C ALA A 40 -11.42 3.70 -2.83
N ILE A 41 -10.22 3.13 -2.88
CA ILE A 41 -8.97 3.82 -3.24
C ILE A 41 -8.17 3.04 -4.27
N MET A 42 -7.43 3.77 -5.10
CA MET A 42 -6.40 3.22 -5.99
C MET A 42 -5.17 4.14 -6.00
N VAL A 43 -4.00 3.53 -6.10
CA VAL A 43 -2.73 4.25 -6.33
C VAL A 43 -2.43 4.17 -7.82
N GLY A 44 -2.57 5.29 -8.53
CA GLY A 44 -2.25 5.39 -9.94
C GLY A 44 -0.76 5.64 -10.20
N THR A 45 -0.43 5.99 -11.44
CA THR A 45 0.92 6.41 -11.82
C THR A 45 1.38 7.62 -11.01
N ASN A 46 2.69 7.73 -10.76
CA ASN A 46 3.30 8.81 -9.98
C ASN A 46 2.72 8.95 -8.56
N ASP A 47 2.29 7.84 -7.95
CA ASP A 47 1.72 7.77 -6.59
C ASP A 47 0.50 8.67 -6.37
N SER A 48 -0.19 9.04 -7.45
CA SER A 48 -1.46 9.76 -7.38
C SER A 48 -2.57 8.85 -6.81
N ILE A 49 -3.41 9.40 -5.93
CA ILE A 49 -4.43 8.65 -5.21
C ILE A 49 -5.80 9.00 -5.74
N TYR A 50 -6.50 8.00 -6.26
CA TYR A 50 -7.88 8.09 -6.70
C TYR A 50 -8.77 7.62 -5.57
N VAL A 51 -9.76 8.43 -5.20
CA VAL A 51 -10.70 8.13 -4.11
C VAL A 51 -12.12 8.18 -4.67
N MET A 52 -12.86 7.07 -4.54
CA MET A 52 -14.30 7.05 -4.80
C MET A 52 -15.04 7.44 -3.53
N ASP A 53 -15.83 8.49 -3.61
CA ASP A 53 -16.58 9.06 -2.50
C ASP A 53 -18.05 9.22 -2.93
N CYS A 54 -18.93 8.40 -2.36
CA CYS A 54 -20.33 8.25 -2.77
C CYS A 54 -21.27 8.36 -1.56
N TYR A 55 -22.20 9.32 -1.61
CA TYR A 55 -23.29 9.45 -0.63
C TYR A 55 -24.57 9.91 -1.33
N THR A 56 -24.87 11.21 -1.33
CA THR A 56 -26.00 11.82 -2.07
C THR A 56 -25.71 11.96 -3.55
N TYR A 57 -24.43 12.10 -3.89
CA TYR A 57 -23.86 12.01 -5.23
C TYR A 57 -22.53 11.25 -5.13
N CYS A 58 -21.99 10.86 -6.27
CA CYS A 58 -20.73 10.16 -6.36
C CYS A 58 -19.69 11.03 -7.05
N ARG A 59 -18.46 10.96 -6.57
CA ARG A 59 -17.31 11.59 -7.20
C ARG A 59 -16.10 10.68 -7.13
N VAL A 60 -15.24 10.81 -8.14
CA VAL A 60 -13.86 10.34 -8.07
C VAL A 60 -12.97 11.56 -7.91
N GLN A 61 -12.23 11.59 -6.82
CA GLN A 61 -11.23 12.64 -6.55
C GLN A 61 -9.82 12.11 -6.77
N LEU A 62 -8.97 12.94 -7.39
CA LEU A 62 -7.56 12.69 -7.62
C LEU A 62 -6.72 13.58 -6.68
N PHE A 63 -5.88 12.95 -5.88
CA PHE A 63 -4.91 13.59 -4.99
C PHE A 63 -3.50 13.33 -5.50
N TYR A 64 -2.71 14.40 -5.66
CA TYR A 64 -1.30 14.28 -6.03
C TYR A 64 -0.43 14.13 -4.77
N PRO A 65 0.72 13.43 -4.85
CA PRO A 65 1.64 13.32 -3.72
C PRO A 65 1.95 14.68 -3.08
N GLY A 66 1.84 14.74 -1.75
CA GLY A 66 2.08 15.97 -0.97
C GLY A 66 0.92 16.98 -0.93
N SER A 67 -0.15 16.78 -1.69
CA SER A 67 -1.35 17.63 -1.67
C SER A 67 -2.52 16.96 -0.97
N GLN A 68 -3.18 17.69 -0.06
CA GLN A 68 -4.47 17.31 0.52
C GLN A 68 -5.68 17.88 -0.25
N LEU A 69 -5.42 18.64 -1.33
CA LEU A 69 -6.47 19.18 -2.19
C LEU A 69 -6.77 18.17 -3.30
N GLY A 70 -7.97 17.58 -3.26
CA GLY A 70 -8.44 16.64 -4.27
C GLY A 70 -9.09 17.34 -5.46
N THR A 71 -8.72 16.96 -6.67
CA THR A 71 -9.38 17.38 -7.91
C THR A 71 -10.49 16.41 -8.26
N THR A 72 -11.74 16.88 -8.38
CA THR A 72 -12.83 16.02 -8.87
C THR A 72 -12.67 15.78 -10.36
N ILE A 73 -12.51 14.51 -10.75
CA ILE A 73 -12.31 14.11 -12.15
C ILE A 73 -13.50 13.34 -12.73
N ILE A 74 -14.36 12.79 -11.87
CA ILE A 74 -15.69 12.28 -12.23
C ILE A 74 -16.67 12.85 -11.20
N TYR A 75 -17.79 13.38 -11.67
CA TYR A 75 -18.90 13.84 -10.84
C TYR A 75 -20.20 13.28 -11.41
N THR A 76 -21.00 12.65 -10.57
CA THR A 76 -22.20 11.95 -11.02
C THR A 76 -23.26 11.84 -9.93
N THR A 77 -24.52 11.68 -10.33
CA THR A 77 -25.64 11.40 -9.41
C THR A 77 -25.81 9.91 -9.17
N ILE A 78 -26.62 9.57 -8.16
CA ILE A 78 -27.07 8.20 -7.95
C ILE A 78 -28.07 7.80 -9.04
N GLY A 79 -27.92 6.61 -9.60
CA GLY A 79 -28.85 6.06 -10.60
C GLY A 79 -28.26 4.90 -11.39
N THR A 80 -28.92 4.54 -12.49
CA THR A 80 -28.59 3.37 -13.32
C THR A 80 -28.06 3.73 -14.72
N GLY A 81 -28.10 5.00 -15.11
CA GLY A 81 -27.52 5.47 -16.38
C GLY A 81 -26.01 5.27 -16.44
N LEU A 82 -25.41 5.25 -17.64
CA LEU A 82 -23.95 5.12 -17.80
C LEU A 82 -23.17 6.39 -17.36
N ASN A 83 -23.89 7.47 -17.12
CA ASN A 83 -23.41 8.70 -16.49
C ASN A 83 -23.84 8.80 -15.02
N GLN A 84 -24.17 7.67 -14.38
CA GLN A 84 -24.67 7.53 -13.01
C GLN A 84 -23.99 6.34 -12.32
N PHE A 85 -23.88 6.39 -10.99
CA PHE A 85 -23.37 5.27 -10.17
C PHE A 85 -24.41 4.88 -9.12
N SER A 86 -24.35 3.65 -8.60
CA SER A 86 -25.06 3.31 -7.39
C SER A 86 -24.38 3.92 -6.16
N SER A 87 -25.14 4.06 -5.06
CA SER A 87 -24.60 4.49 -3.76
C SER A 87 -23.68 3.45 -3.10
N THR A 88 -23.55 2.26 -3.69
CA THR A 88 -22.76 1.13 -3.17
C THR A 88 -21.58 0.78 -4.07
N THR A 89 -21.06 1.75 -4.83
CA THR A 89 -19.86 1.58 -5.66
C THR A 89 -18.63 1.28 -4.79
N THR A 90 -17.95 0.14 -4.99
CA THR A 90 -16.95 -0.36 -4.03
C THR A 90 -15.51 -0.43 -4.52
N ALA A 91 -15.23 -0.30 -5.83
CA ALA A 91 -13.86 -0.39 -6.33
C ALA A 91 -13.61 0.46 -7.58
N LEU A 92 -12.36 0.85 -7.77
CA LEU A 92 -11.88 1.50 -8.99
C LEU A 92 -10.44 1.10 -9.30
N THR A 93 -10.06 1.14 -10.57
CA THR A 93 -8.67 0.98 -11.03
C THR A 93 -8.42 1.82 -12.28
N THR A 94 -7.15 1.96 -12.68
CA THR A 94 -6.73 2.75 -13.83
C THR A 94 -5.88 1.94 -14.80
N ASP A 95 -6.00 2.21 -16.10
CA ASP A 95 -5.03 1.73 -17.10
C ASP A 95 -3.92 2.78 -17.37
N VAL A 96 -2.91 2.37 -18.14
CA VAL A 96 -1.75 3.22 -18.50
C VAL A 96 -2.13 4.45 -19.33
N SER A 97 -3.31 4.44 -19.95
CA SER A 97 -3.85 5.58 -20.71
C SER A 97 -4.66 6.54 -19.84
N GLY A 98 -4.73 6.29 -18.52
CA GLY A 98 -5.48 7.10 -17.56
C GLY A 98 -6.98 6.85 -17.58
N ASN A 99 -7.47 5.81 -18.25
CA ASN A 99 -8.88 5.46 -18.16
C ASN A 99 -9.19 4.89 -16.78
N ILE A 100 -10.36 5.23 -16.24
CA ILE A 100 -10.81 4.79 -14.92
C ILE A 100 -11.86 3.71 -15.10
N TYR A 101 -11.62 2.55 -14.53
CA TYR A 101 -12.58 1.45 -14.45
C TYR A 101 -13.24 1.53 -13.09
N VAL A 102 -14.57 1.64 -13.07
CA VAL A 102 -15.37 1.75 -11.84
C VAL A 102 -16.24 0.51 -11.71
N LEU A 103 -16.12 -0.18 -10.57
CA LEU A 103 -17.03 -1.25 -10.16
C LEU A 103 -18.23 -0.63 -9.45
N ASP A 104 -19.30 -0.46 -10.21
CA ASP A 104 -20.60 0.04 -9.76
C ASP A 104 -21.43 -1.14 -9.22
N SER A 105 -21.09 -1.58 -8.01
CA SER A 105 -21.52 -2.86 -7.45
C SER A 105 -23.03 -2.99 -7.30
N GLY A 106 -23.71 -1.90 -6.93
CA GLY A 106 -25.17 -1.90 -6.83
C GLY A 106 -25.87 -2.07 -8.16
N ASN A 107 -25.26 -1.58 -9.25
CA ASN A 107 -25.74 -1.81 -10.62
C ASN A 107 -25.11 -3.05 -11.28
N ALA A 108 -24.33 -3.84 -10.53
CA ALA A 108 -23.71 -5.09 -10.98
C ALA A 108 -22.96 -4.96 -12.31
N ARG A 109 -22.16 -3.90 -12.44
CA ARG A 109 -21.45 -3.58 -13.68
C ARG A 109 -20.10 -2.92 -13.45
N ILE A 110 -19.27 -2.97 -14.47
CA ILE A 110 -18.03 -2.23 -14.56
C ILE A 110 -18.15 -1.25 -15.72
N THR A 111 -17.87 0.02 -15.45
CA THR A 111 -17.83 1.08 -16.47
C THR A 111 -16.40 1.59 -16.65
N LYS A 112 -15.98 1.79 -17.89
CA LYS A 112 -14.70 2.42 -18.25
C LYS A 112 -14.93 3.88 -18.63
N TRP A 113 -14.18 4.79 -18.04
CA TRP A 113 -14.27 6.23 -18.25
C TRP A 113 -12.95 6.73 -18.82
N ALA A 114 -13.00 7.28 -20.03
CA ALA A 114 -11.85 8.00 -20.58
C ALA A 114 -11.66 9.34 -19.85
N PRO A 115 -10.43 9.86 -19.77
CA PRO A 115 -10.19 11.20 -19.22
C PRO A 115 -11.12 12.25 -19.85
N GLY A 116 -11.87 12.98 -19.02
CA GLY A 116 -12.81 14.01 -19.47
C GLY A 116 -14.16 13.51 -20.02
N ALA A 117 -14.42 12.18 -20.02
CA ALA A 117 -15.69 11.64 -20.48
C ALA A 117 -16.85 12.05 -19.56
N SER A 118 -18.00 12.38 -20.15
CA SER A 118 -19.25 12.69 -19.42
C SER A 118 -20.06 11.45 -19.02
N ALA A 119 -19.74 10.30 -19.59
CA ALA A 119 -20.34 9.01 -19.29
C ALA A 119 -19.32 7.89 -19.49
N GLY A 120 -19.47 6.79 -18.76
CA GLY A 120 -18.67 5.59 -18.96
C GLY A 120 -19.21 4.72 -20.10
N ILE A 121 -18.40 3.74 -20.52
CA ILE A 121 -18.83 2.63 -21.38
C ILE A 121 -18.89 1.34 -20.57
N LEU A 122 -19.90 0.51 -20.80
CA LEU A 122 -20.03 -0.80 -20.15
C LEU A 122 -18.93 -1.74 -20.68
N VAL A 123 -18.12 -2.30 -19.78
CA VAL A 123 -17.05 -3.25 -20.14
C VAL A 123 -17.21 -4.63 -19.51
N ALA A 124 -17.99 -4.74 -18.44
CA ALA A 124 -18.40 -6.02 -17.84
C ALA A 124 -19.68 -5.86 -17.00
N GLY A 125 -20.42 -6.96 -16.81
CA GLY A 125 -21.69 -6.98 -16.08
C GLY A 125 -22.83 -6.26 -16.81
N GLY A 126 -23.81 -5.74 -16.06
CA GLY A 126 -24.97 -5.01 -16.61
C GLY A 126 -26.10 -5.89 -17.15
N ASN A 127 -26.00 -7.21 -17.01
CA ASN A 127 -27.00 -8.19 -17.49
C ASN A 127 -28.00 -8.63 -16.40
N GLY A 128 -28.19 -7.80 -15.37
CA GLY A 128 -28.95 -8.15 -14.16
C GLY A 128 -28.11 -8.88 -13.10
N GLN A 129 -28.75 -9.20 -11.98
CA GLN A 129 -28.13 -9.89 -10.83
C GLN A 129 -28.65 -11.33 -10.74
N SER A 130 -27.77 -12.30 -10.99
CA SER A 130 -28.04 -13.74 -10.80
C SER A 130 -26.72 -14.48 -10.57
N ASP A 131 -26.77 -15.80 -10.49
CA ASP A 131 -25.60 -16.69 -10.38
C ASP A 131 -25.06 -17.18 -11.75
N SER A 132 -25.71 -16.78 -12.85
CA SER A 132 -25.24 -17.09 -14.20
C SER A 132 -23.86 -16.51 -14.47
N LEU A 133 -23.04 -17.17 -15.29
CA LEU A 133 -21.63 -16.79 -15.45
C LEU A 133 -21.44 -15.37 -16.05
N ASN A 134 -22.41 -14.90 -16.85
CA ASN A 134 -22.40 -13.59 -17.49
C ASN A 134 -23.13 -12.48 -16.69
N THR A 135 -23.52 -12.74 -15.45
CA THR A 135 -24.10 -11.76 -14.51
C THR A 135 -23.20 -11.60 -13.28
N LEU A 136 -23.41 -10.51 -12.54
CA LEU A 136 -22.68 -10.21 -11.30
C LEU A 136 -23.68 -9.96 -10.18
N ASN A 137 -23.30 -10.22 -8.93
CA ASN A 137 -24.14 -10.00 -7.76
C ASN A 137 -23.33 -9.36 -6.62
N ASN A 138 -23.54 -8.05 -6.43
CA ASN A 138 -22.81 -7.21 -5.47
C ASN A 138 -21.29 -7.48 -5.44
N PRO A 139 -20.59 -7.38 -6.58
CA PRO A 139 -19.15 -7.58 -6.61
C PRO A 139 -18.43 -6.53 -5.74
N SER A 140 -17.27 -6.87 -5.15
CA SER A 140 -16.59 -5.96 -4.21
C SER A 140 -15.26 -5.38 -4.70
N ASP A 141 -14.52 -6.07 -5.57
CA ASP A 141 -13.20 -5.64 -6.04
C ASP A 141 -12.92 -6.06 -7.48
N ILE A 142 -12.03 -5.33 -8.15
CA ILE A 142 -11.61 -5.57 -9.53
C ILE A 142 -10.10 -5.49 -9.71
N PHE A 143 -9.60 -6.27 -10.66
CA PHE A 143 -8.26 -6.12 -11.22
C PHE A 143 -8.34 -6.08 -12.74
N VAL A 144 -7.69 -5.10 -13.37
CA VAL A 144 -7.61 -4.96 -14.82
C VAL A 144 -6.20 -5.31 -15.27
N GLU A 145 -6.08 -6.31 -16.14
CA GLU A 145 -4.80 -6.81 -16.64
C GLU A 145 -4.15 -5.80 -17.61
N PRO A 146 -2.92 -5.29 -17.33
CA PRO A 146 -2.33 -4.11 -18.00
C PRO A 146 -2.14 -4.16 -19.53
N ASN A 147 -2.25 -5.32 -20.18
CA ASN A 147 -2.05 -5.46 -21.64
C ASN A 147 -3.29 -5.97 -22.39
N THR A 148 -4.13 -6.77 -21.74
CA THR A 148 -5.29 -7.39 -22.37
C THR A 148 -6.59 -6.67 -22.02
N SER A 149 -6.57 -5.80 -21.00
CA SER A 149 -7.77 -5.21 -20.38
C SER A 149 -8.76 -6.25 -19.84
N TYR A 150 -8.33 -7.50 -19.63
CA TYR A 150 -9.17 -8.50 -19.00
C TYR A 150 -9.44 -8.14 -17.54
N ILE A 151 -10.68 -8.32 -17.11
CA ILE A 151 -11.16 -7.83 -15.82
C ILE A 151 -11.45 -9.02 -14.92
N TRP A 152 -10.71 -9.12 -13.83
CA TRP A 152 -10.94 -10.10 -12.77
C TRP A 152 -11.82 -9.44 -11.71
N ILE A 153 -12.86 -10.13 -11.27
CA ILE A 153 -13.91 -9.54 -10.44
C ILE A 153 -14.20 -10.48 -9.28
N ALA A 154 -14.18 -9.95 -8.05
CA ALA A 154 -14.69 -10.65 -6.88
C ALA A 154 -16.22 -10.53 -6.88
N ASP A 155 -16.89 -11.53 -7.42
CA ASP A 155 -18.35 -11.60 -7.51
C ASP A 155 -18.93 -12.11 -6.18
N THR A 156 -18.93 -11.20 -5.21
CA THR A 156 -19.01 -11.51 -3.77
C THR A 156 -20.22 -12.34 -3.38
N PHE A 157 -21.43 -11.99 -3.82
CA PHE A 157 -22.63 -12.74 -3.41
C PHE A 157 -22.83 -14.04 -4.19
N ASN A 158 -22.08 -14.24 -5.27
CA ASN A 158 -21.99 -15.51 -5.98
C ASN A 158 -20.80 -16.37 -5.52
N SER A 159 -20.07 -15.96 -4.47
CA SER A 159 -18.97 -16.72 -3.86
C SER A 159 -17.90 -17.21 -4.84
N ARG A 160 -17.57 -16.36 -5.82
CA ARG A 160 -16.65 -16.72 -6.90
C ARG A 160 -15.78 -15.54 -7.33
N VAL A 161 -14.74 -15.87 -8.09
CA VAL A 161 -13.97 -14.91 -8.89
C VAL A 161 -14.17 -15.25 -10.35
N VAL A 162 -14.53 -14.26 -11.16
CA VAL A 162 -14.70 -14.40 -12.61
C VAL A 162 -13.72 -13.50 -13.35
N LYS A 163 -13.30 -13.94 -14.55
CA LYS A 163 -12.50 -13.15 -15.48
C LYS A 163 -13.31 -12.86 -16.74
N TRP A 164 -13.56 -11.58 -16.99
CA TRP A 164 -14.20 -11.07 -18.20
C TRP A 164 -13.12 -10.69 -19.20
N MET A 165 -13.12 -11.32 -20.37
CA MET A 165 -12.24 -10.96 -21.48
C MET A 165 -12.87 -9.86 -22.36
N ASN A 166 -14.20 -9.84 -22.39
CA ASN A 166 -15.05 -8.83 -23.00
C ASN A 166 -16.47 -9.02 -22.44
N THR A 167 -17.43 -8.24 -22.92
CA THR A 167 -18.84 -8.28 -22.47
C THR A 167 -19.57 -9.61 -22.71
N SER A 168 -18.99 -10.51 -23.53
CA SER A 168 -19.63 -11.76 -23.95
C SER A 168 -18.82 -13.01 -23.58
N THR A 169 -17.57 -12.85 -23.17
CA THR A 169 -16.65 -13.98 -22.89
C THR A 169 -16.18 -13.90 -21.45
N VAL A 170 -16.70 -14.82 -20.63
CA VAL A 170 -16.47 -14.86 -19.18
C VAL A 170 -16.04 -16.26 -18.78
N MET A 171 -15.12 -16.36 -17.82
CA MET A 171 -14.71 -17.63 -17.24
C MET A 171 -14.72 -17.58 -15.71
N LEU A 172 -15.03 -18.71 -15.08
CA LEU A 172 -14.83 -18.93 -13.66
C LEU A 172 -13.33 -19.13 -13.39
N VAL A 173 -12.79 -18.41 -12.42
CA VAL A 173 -11.37 -18.48 -12.03
C VAL A 173 -11.20 -19.23 -10.72
N ALA A 174 -12.03 -18.92 -9.73
CA ALA A 174 -11.96 -19.49 -8.39
C ALA A 174 -13.33 -19.52 -7.72
N GLY A 175 -13.52 -20.46 -6.78
CA GLY A 175 -14.80 -20.66 -6.09
C GLY A 175 -15.86 -21.28 -7.00
N GLY A 176 -17.11 -20.91 -6.79
CA GLY A 176 -18.26 -21.44 -7.53
C GLY A 176 -19.59 -21.12 -6.86
N PRO A 177 -20.71 -21.66 -7.34
CA PRO A 177 -22.04 -21.37 -6.80
C PRO A 177 -22.21 -21.85 -5.34
N ASN A 178 -21.39 -22.81 -4.90
CA ASN A 178 -21.41 -23.34 -3.53
C ASN A 178 -20.36 -22.64 -2.68
N HIS A 179 -20.78 -22.06 -1.55
CA HIS A 179 -19.89 -21.52 -0.54
C HIS A 179 -19.55 -22.56 0.53
N GLY A 180 -18.40 -22.40 1.18
CA GLY A 180 -17.94 -23.29 2.24
C GLY A 180 -16.44 -23.18 2.50
N LEU A 181 -15.92 -24.05 3.35
CA LEU A 181 -14.53 -24.02 3.83
C LEU A 181 -13.57 -24.85 2.98
N GLN A 182 -14.06 -25.64 2.03
CA GLN A 182 -13.20 -26.46 1.17
C GLN A 182 -12.23 -25.59 0.36
N ALA A 183 -11.12 -26.17 -0.07
CA ALA A 183 -10.08 -25.45 -0.80
C ALA A 183 -10.57 -24.86 -2.13
N ASN A 184 -11.58 -25.47 -2.74
CA ASN A 184 -12.23 -25.02 -3.98
C ASN A 184 -13.45 -24.11 -3.75
N GLN A 185 -13.79 -23.80 -2.49
CA GLN A 185 -14.95 -22.98 -2.13
C GLN A 185 -14.49 -21.63 -1.56
N LEU A 186 -15.26 -20.59 -1.81
CA LEU A 186 -15.10 -19.27 -1.22
C LEU A 186 -16.40 -18.89 -0.53
N TYR A 187 -16.37 -17.92 0.38
CA TYR A 187 -17.55 -17.36 1.00
C TYR A 187 -17.44 -15.84 1.10
N LYS A 188 -18.22 -15.15 0.25
CA LYS A 188 -18.22 -13.69 0.09
C LYS A 188 -16.80 -13.12 -0.08
N PRO A 189 -16.04 -13.51 -1.12
CA PRO A 189 -14.75 -12.92 -1.38
C PRO A 189 -14.90 -11.42 -1.66
N ARG A 190 -14.11 -10.58 -0.98
CA ARG A 190 -14.23 -9.12 -1.10
C ARG A 190 -13.04 -8.40 -1.71
N GLY A 191 -11.84 -8.95 -1.59
CA GLY A 191 -10.62 -8.32 -2.08
C GLY A 191 -9.82 -9.26 -2.95
N LEU A 192 -9.18 -8.71 -3.98
CA LEU A 192 -8.34 -9.48 -4.91
C LEU A 192 -7.00 -8.79 -5.14
N PHE A 193 -5.96 -9.61 -5.27
CA PHE A 193 -4.67 -9.19 -5.80
C PHE A 193 -4.19 -10.21 -6.82
N VAL A 194 -3.88 -9.77 -8.03
CA VAL A 194 -3.33 -10.63 -9.10
C VAL A 194 -1.85 -10.31 -9.26
N ASP A 195 -1.00 -11.30 -8.97
CA ASP A 195 0.42 -11.25 -9.23
C ASP A 195 0.70 -11.62 -10.69
N THR A 196 0.77 -10.59 -11.53
CA THR A 196 1.07 -10.75 -12.96
C THR A 196 2.52 -11.17 -13.23
N SER A 197 3.41 -11.09 -12.23
CA SER A 197 4.80 -11.55 -12.36
C SER A 197 4.98 -13.06 -12.11
N ASP A 198 3.99 -13.71 -11.48
CA ASP A 198 4.02 -15.14 -11.14
C ASP A 198 2.84 -15.89 -11.75
N SER A 199 2.86 -16.03 -13.09
CA SER A 199 1.86 -16.81 -13.85
C SER A 199 0.40 -16.42 -13.55
N ASN A 200 0.13 -15.14 -13.27
CA ASN A 200 -1.18 -14.63 -12.87
C ASN A 200 -1.75 -15.32 -11.62
N THR A 201 -0.91 -15.56 -10.61
CA THR A 201 -1.32 -16.05 -9.30
C THR A 201 -2.29 -15.06 -8.64
N LEU A 202 -3.42 -15.56 -8.16
CA LEU A 202 -4.45 -14.76 -7.52
C LEU A 202 -4.42 -14.95 -6.00
N TYR A 203 -4.54 -13.85 -5.25
CA TYR A 203 -4.75 -13.84 -3.81
C TYR A 203 -6.13 -13.26 -3.52
N ILE A 204 -6.92 -13.99 -2.74
CA ILE A 204 -8.34 -13.70 -2.51
C ILE A 204 -8.55 -13.51 -1.02
N ALA A 205 -9.10 -12.38 -0.61
CA ALA A 205 -9.65 -12.20 0.72
C ALA A 205 -11.00 -12.93 0.80
N ASP A 206 -10.96 -14.17 1.29
CA ASP A 206 -12.11 -15.05 1.46
C ASP A 206 -12.83 -14.70 2.77
N THR A 207 -13.50 -13.55 2.74
CA THR A 207 -13.85 -12.75 3.92
C THR A 207 -14.60 -13.55 4.98
N TYR A 208 -15.67 -14.26 4.62
CA TYR A 208 -16.52 -14.94 5.60
C TYR A 208 -15.98 -16.32 6.01
N ASN A 209 -14.89 -16.77 5.36
CA ASN A 209 -14.10 -17.91 5.81
C ASN A 209 -12.84 -17.49 6.60
N HIS A 210 -12.64 -16.18 6.80
CA HIS A 210 -11.59 -15.61 7.66
C HIS A 210 -10.16 -15.98 7.23
N ARG A 211 -9.93 -16.09 5.93
CA ARG A 211 -8.65 -16.53 5.36
C ARG A 211 -8.27 -15.76 4.10
N ILE A 212 -7.00 -15.83 3.72
CA ILE A 212 -6.53 -15.47 2.38
C ILE A 212 -6.22 -16.75 1.60
N GLN A 213 -6.83 -16.90 0.42
CA GLN A 213 -6.57 -18.00 -0.50
C GLN A 213 -5.59 -17.56 -1.59
N LYS A 214 -4.49 -18.29 -1.78
CA LYS A 214 -3.67 -18.25 -3.00
C LYS A 214 -4.26 -19.23 -4.01
N TRP A 215 -4.52 -18.79 -5.23
CA TRP A 215 -5.10 -19.58 -6.31
C TRP A 215 -4.25 -19.44 -7.57
N LEU A 216 -3.68 -20.55 -8.03
CA LEU A 216 -2.91 -20.56 -9.28
C LEU A 216 -3.86 -20.51 -10.47
N TYR A 217 -3.50 -19.75 -11.52
CA TYR A 217 -4.33 -19.68 -12.70
C TYR A 217 -4.57 -21.07 -13.32
N GLY A 218 -5.83 -21.43 -13.54
CA GLY A 218 -6.23 -22.75 -14.03
C GLY A 218 -6.32 -23.86 -12.98
N ALA A 219 -5.97 -23.60 -11.71
CA ALA A 219 -6.17 -24.57 -10.63
C ALA A 219 -7.65 -24.74 -10.28
N SER A 220 -8.02 -25.94 -9.80
CA SER A 220 -9.37 -26.26 -9.33
C SER A 220 -9.61 -25.91 -7.86
N SER A 221 -8.56 -25.62 -7.10
CA SER A 221 -8.62 -25.26 -5.68
C SER A 221 -7.50 -24.29 -5.30
N GLY A 222 -7.73 -23.55 -4.21
CA GLY A 222 -6.76 -22.64 -3.62
C GLY A 222 -6.01 -23.25 -2.44
N ILE A 223 -5.03 -22.49 -1.94
CA ILE A 223 -4.19 -22.82 -0.79
C ILE A 223 -4.36 -21.69 0.23
N THR A 224 -4.70 -22.03 1.47
CA THR A 224 -4.74 -21.04 2.56
C THR A 224 -3.32 -20.54 2.83
N VAL A 225 -3.08 -19.23 2.68
CA VAL A 225 -1.75 -18.62 2.90
C VAL A 225 -1.71 -17.65 4.08
N ALA A 226 -2.87 -17.24 4.61
CA ALA A 226 -2.98 -16.44 5.82
C ALA A 226 -4.33 -16.67 6.51
N GLY A 227 -4.35 -16.56 7.83
CA GLY A 227 -5.52 -16.85 8.67
C GLY A 227 -5.80 -18.35 8.84
N GLN A 228 -6.70 -18.67 9.75
CA GLN A 228 -7.21 -20.02 9.96
C GLN A 228 -8.60 -20.17 9.33
N SER A 229 -8.78 -21.18 8.48
CA SER A 229 -10.04 -21.38 7.75
C SER A 229 -11.21 -21.60 8.70
N GLY A 230 -12.18 -20.67 8.70
CA GLY A 230 -13.39 -20.75 9.53
C GLY A 230 -13.20 -20.30 10.98
N VAL A 231 -12.01 -19.80 11.36
CA VAL A 231 -11.73 -19.33 12.72
C VAL A 231 -11.47 -17.82 12.68
N SER A 232 -12.39 -17.06 13.28
CA SER A 232 -12.22 -15.62 13.46
C SER A 232 -11.64 -15.28 14.83
N GLY A 233 -10.76 -14.29 14.88
CA GLY A 233 -10.37 -13.66 16.13
C GLY A 233 -9.16 -12.75 15.99
N PRO A 234 -8.70 -12.16 17.10
CA PRO A 234 -7.63 -11.16 17.11
C PRO A 234 -6.22 -11.78 17.20
N ASP A 235 -6.11 -13.10 17.35
CA ASP A 235 -4.81 -13.76 17.45
C ASP A 235 -3.98 -13.55 16.17
N LEU A 236 -2.66 -13.74 16.27
CA LEU A 236 -1.74 -13.43 15.16
C LEU A 236 -1.84 -14.43 13.99
N ASP A 237 -2.37 -15.62 14.23
CA ASP A 237 -2.68 -16.61 13.20
C ASP A 237 -4.13 -16.55 12.71
N GLN A 238 -4.95 -15.67 13.28
CA GLN A 238 -6.36 -15.50 12.93
C GLN A 238 -6.59 -14.18 12.19
N LEU A 239 -7.63 -14.16 11.36
CA LEU A 239 -8.17 -12.96 10.73
C LEU A 239 -9.64 -12.86 11.09
N TYR A 240 -10.25 -11.68 10.97
CA TYR A 240 -11.68 -11.50 11.15
C TYR A 240 -12.24 -10.61 10.04
N ASN A 241 -12.92 -11.27 9.09
CA ASN A 241 -13.49 -10.69 7.89
C ASN A 241 -12.46 -9.90 7.05
N PRO A 242 -11.34 -10.51 6.60
CA PRO A 242 -10.38 -9.79 5.78
C PRO A 242 -11.05 -9.25 4.51
N ARG A 243 -10.83 -7.97 4.19
CA ARG A 243 -11.52 -7.29 3.08
C ARG A 243 -10.62 -6.93 1.91
N SER A 244 -9.32 -6.77 2.16
CA SER A 244 -8.36 -6.37 1.13
C SER A 244 -7.05 -7.10 1.34
N VAL A 245 -6.39 -7.45 0.24
CA VAL A 245 -5.05 -8.00 0.20
C VAL A 245 -4.29 -7.30 -0.93
N THR A 246 -3.04 -6.96 -0.68
CA THR A 246 -2.08 -6.51 -1.70
C THR A 246 -0.72 -7.13 -1.39
N MET A 247 0.20 -7.10 -2.35
CA MET A 247 1.53 -7.68 -2.17
C MET A 247 2.63 -6.68 -2.57
N ASP A 248 3.73 -6.68 -1.83
CA ASP A 248 4.94 -5.93 -2.19
C ASP A 248 5.81 -6.71 -3.20
N THR A 249 6.90 -6.08 -3.66
CA THR A 249 7.86 -6.70 -4.58
C THR A 249 8.63 -7.88 -3.98
N ASN A 250 8.67 -7.98 -2.64
CA ASN A 250 9.31 -9.06 -1.90
C ASN A 250 8.35 -10.22 -1.60
N LYS A 251 7.13 -10.18 -2.14
CA LYS A 251 6.07 -11.17 -1.94
C LYS A 251 5.52 -11.22 -0.51
N SER A 252 5.55 -10.10 0.22
CA SER A 252 4.88 -9.94 1.51
C SER A 252 3.44 -9.47 1.31
N LEU A 253 2.48 -10.14 1.95
CA LEU A 253 1.06 -9.79 1.86
C LEU A 253 0.70 -8.72 2.90
N TYR A 254 0.02 -7.68 2.46
CA TYR A 254 -0.59 -6.67 3.32
C TYR A 254 -2.10 -6.89 3.32
N ILE A 255 -2.64 -7.23 4.47
CA ILE A 255 -4.03 -7.68 4.63
C ILE A 255 -4.76 -6.69 5.51
N VAL A 256 -5.91 -6.20 5.02
CA VAL A 256 -6.87 -5.48 5.87
C VAL A 256 -7.72 -6.50 6.59
N ASP A 257 -7.49 -6.58 7.91
CA ASP A 257 -8.26 -7.39 8.84
C ASP A 257 -9.37 -6.52 9.46
N PHE A 258 -10.45 -6.38 8.68
CA PHE A 258 -11.47 -5.33 8.82
C PHE A 258 -12.11 -5.30 10.20
N THR A 259 -12.58 -6.44 10.71
CA THR A 259 -13.33 -6.45 11.99
C THR A 259 -12.41 -6.29 13.19
N ASN A 260 -11.13 -6.67 13.06
CA ASN A 260 -10.12 -6.43 14.08
C ASN A 260 -9.49 -5.03 14.01
N ASN A 261 -9.98 -4.14 13.14
CA ASN A 261 -9.49 -2.76 12.97
C ASN A 261 -7.97 -2.66 12.76
N ARG A 262 -7.40 -3.57 11.97
CA ARG A 262 -5.94 -3.65 11.77
C ARG A 262 -5.52 -3.95 10.34
N VAL A 263 -4.27 -3.64 10.04
CA VAL A 263 -3.53 -4.12 8.87
C VAL A 263 -2.46 -5.10 9.35
N VAL A 264 -2.38 -6.25 8.70
CA VAL A 264 -1.46 -7.34 9.01
C VAL A 264 -0.51 -7.55 7.84
N LEU A 265 0.79 -7.57 8.11
CA LEU A 265 1.82 -8.04 7.19
C LEU A 265 1.98 -9.55 7.37
N TRP A 266 1.81 -10.32 6.30
CA TRP A 266 1.93 -11.77 6.32
C TRP A 266 2.97 -12.24 5.30
N LEU A 267 4.03 -12.87 5.79
CA LEU A 267 5.08 -13.42 4.94
C LEU A 267 4.63 -14.78 4.39
N LEU A 268 4.85 -15.04 3.10
CA LEU A 268 4.47 -16.33 2.52
C LEU A 268 5.19 -17.48 3.24
N GLY A 269 4.41 -18.48 3.66
CA GLY A 269 4.89 -19.62 4.45
C GLY A 269 4.93 -19.39 5.96
N ALA A 270 4.65 -18.17 6.45
CA ALA A 270 4.47 -17.92 7.88
C ALA A 270 3.14 -18.48 8.38
N THR A 271 3.12 -18.92 9.64
CA THR A 271 1.92 -19.39 10.34
C THR A 271 1.17 -18.28 11.07
N THR A 272 1.84 -17.15 11.31
CA THR A 272 1.29 -15.96 11.96
C THR A 272 1.64 -14.71 11.17
N GLY A 273 0.80 -13.69 11.28
CA GLY A 273 1.04 -12.35 10.75
C GLY A 273 1.69 -11.40 11.77
N ILE A 274 2.14 -10.27 11.27
CA ILE A 274 2.69 -9.15 12.03
C ILE A 274 1.69 -8.00 11.93
N VAL A 275 1.16 -7.53 13.07
CA VAL A 275 0.27 -6.37 13.08
C VAL A 275 1.09 -5.11 12.85
N ILE A 276 0.77 -4.37 11.79
CA ILE A 276 1.56 -3.22 11.36
C ILE A 276 0.85 -1.87 11.50
N ALA A 277 -0.48 -1.87 11.58
CA ALA A 277 -1.30 -0.73 11.98
C ALA A 277 -2.57 -1.26 12.66
N SER A 278 -3.01 -0.65 13.76
CA SER A 278 -4.19 -1.13 14.49
C SER A 278 -4.78 -0.07 15.41
N SER A 279 -6.09 -0.13 15.63
CA SER A 279 -6.72 0.39 16.85
C SER A 279 -7.78 -0.60 17.31
N PRO A 280 -7.47 -1.52 18.24
CA PRO A 280 -8.41 -2.59 18.63
C PRO A 280 -9.77 -2.05 19.12
N ALA A 281 -9.77 -0.91 19.82
CA ALA A 281 -10.97 -0.22 20.29
C ALA A 281 -11.58 0.77 19.28
N GLY A 282 -11.03 0.85 18.06
CA GLY A 282 -11.24 1.97 17.15
C GLY A 282 -10.50 3.22 17.63
N GLY A 283 -10.29 4.20 16.75
CA GLY A 283 -9.65 5.47 17.13
C GLY A 283 -9.62 6.46 15.98
N VAL A 284 -9.61 7.74 16.31
CA VAL A 284 -9.71 8.84 15.33
C VAL A 284 -8.38 9.58 15.10
N LEU A 285 -7.38 9.37 15.96
CA LEU A 285 -6.05 9.98 15.79
C LEU A 285 -5.29 9.34 14.63
N PRO A 286 -4.33 10.04 14.00
CA PRO A 286 -3.47 9.45 12.98
C PRO A 286 -2.85 8.14 13.46
N SER A 287 -2.79 7.14 12.57
CA SER A 287 -2.31 5.77 12.84
C SER A 287 -3.29 4.86 13.59
N LEU A 288 -4.39 5.38 14.15
CA LEU A 288 -5.48 4.58 14.72
C LEU A 288 -6.54 4.32 13.65
N LEU A 289 -6.76 3.06 13.31
CA LEU A 289 -7.72 2.66 12.27
C LEU A 289 -9.10 2.36 12.87
N TYR A 290 -10.15 2.62 12.09
CA TYR A 290 -11.50 2.22 12.40
C TYR A 290 -12.21 1.72 11.14
N LEU A 291 -12.55 0.43 11.16
CA LEU A 291 -13.14 -0.31 10.03
C LEU A 291 -12.37 -0.09 8.72
N PRO A 292 -11.04 -0.28 8.68
CA PRO A 292 -10.24 -0.04 7.47
C PRO A 292 -10.74 -0.96 6.35
N HIS A 293 -10.93 -0.43 5.14
CA HIS A 293 -11.57 -1.18 4.06
C HIS A 293 -10.57 -1.76 3.05
N ILE A 294 -9.68 -0.92 2.54
CA ILE A 294 -8.77 -1.23 1.44
C ILE A 294 -7.34 -0.83 1.83
N VAL A 295 -6.37 -1.66 1.44
CA VAL A 295 -4.94 -1.33 1.47
C VAL A 295 -4.35 -1.40 0.07
N ARG A 296 -3.48 -0.45 -0.26
CA ARG A 296 -2.68 -0.40 -1.48
C ARG A 296 -1.26 0.03 -1.14
N LEU A 297 -0.31 -0.26 -2.01
CA LEU A 297 1.08 0.19 -1.86
C LEU A 297 1.37 1.30 -2.88
N ASP A 298 2.16 2.29 -2.47
CA ASP A 298 2.76 3.25 -3.40
C ASP A 298 4.10 2.73 -3.95
N SER A 299 4.69 3.47 -4.90
CA SER A 299 5.94 3.10 -5.56
C SER A 299 7.13 3.00 -4.60
N THR A 300 7.04 3.59 -3.40
CA THR A 300 8.06 3.52 -2.35
C THR A 300 7.90 2.29 -1.45
N GLY A 301 6.76 1.58 -1.55
CA GLY A 301 6.39 0.49 -0.65
C GLY A 301 5.69 0.96 0.64
N ALA A 302 5.37 2.24 0.75
CA ALA A 302 4.51 2.72 1.82
C ALA A 302 3.07 2.26 1.56
N PHE A 303 2.35 1.91 2.62
CA PHE A 303 1.00 1.39 2.49
C PHE A 303 -0.03 2.49 2.78
N ILE A 304 -1.05 2.52 1.94
CA ILE A 304 -2.13 3.49 1.96
C ILE A 304 -3.40 2.75 2.33
N VAL A 305 -4.07 3.22 3.37
CA VAL A 305 -5.24 2.59 3.96
C VAL A 305 -6.43 3.51 3.82
N ASN A 306 -7.51 2.96 3.26
CA ASN A 306 -8.83 3.54 3.37
C ASN A 306 -9.37 3.27 4.78
N ASP A 307 -9.25 4.26 5.65
CA ASP A 307 -9.74 4.24 7.02
C ASP A 307 -11.23 4.63 7.03
N TYR A 308 -12.04 3.73 6.44
CA TYR A 308 -13.42 3.97 6.02
C TYR A 308 -14.30 4.49 7.15
N GLY A 309 -14.21 3.90 8.35
CA GLY A 309 -15.01 4.31 9.50
C GLY A 309 -14.69 5.74 9.96
N ASN A 310 -13.46 6.21 9.71
CA ASN A 310 -13.02 7.57 9.98
C ASN A 310 -13.13 8.50 8.76
N SER A 311 -13.70 8.06 7.63
CA SER A 311 -13.86 8.88 6.41
C SER A 311 -12.56 9.58 5.96
N ARG A 312 -11.42 8.85 5.99
CA ARG A 312 -10.11 9.40 5.62
C ARG A 312 -9.23 8.37 4.95
N ILE A 313 -8.23 8.85 4.22
CA ILE A 313 -7.18 8.02 3.61
C ILE A 313 -5.87 8.31 4.33
N GLN A 314 -5.24 7.26 4.87
CA GLN A 314 -3.98 7.37 5.62
C GLN A 314 -2.83 6.69 4.87
N ARG A 315 -1.68 7.36 4.83
CA ARG A 315 -0.42 6.80 4.34
C ARG A 315 0.50 6.51 5.50
N PHE A 316 1.00 5.29 5.55
CA PHE A 316 1.94 4.83 6.55
C PHE A 316 3.31 4.59 5.91
N PRO A 317 4.41 4.89 6.62
CA PRO A 317 5.76 4.74 6.09
C PRO A 317 6.10 3.27 5.78
N VAL A 318 7.15 3.09 4.97
CA VAL A 318 7.73 1.77 4.68
C VAL A 318 8.21 1.13 5.97
N LEU A 319 7.84 -0.14 6.17
CA LEU A 319 8.07 -0.86 7.42
C LEU A 319 9.34 -1.71 7.41
N CYS A 320 9.73 -2.20 6.23
CA CYS A 320 10.94 -2.97 6.05
C CYS A 320 11.74 -2.34 4.92
N SER A 321 12.78 -1.59 5.26
CA SER A 321 13.87 -1.33 4.32
C SER A 321 14.81 -2.54 4.35
N PRO A 322 15.42 -2.95 3.23
CA PRO A 322 16.51 -3.90 3.25
C PRO A 322 17.69 -3.28 4.00
N ASN A 323 17.75 -3.46 5.31
CA ASN A 323 18.95 -3.14 6.08
C ASN A 323 20.02 -4.16 5.70
N ILE A 324 21.10 -3.66 5.08
CA ILE A 324 22.36 -4.39 4.97
C ILE A 324 22.82 -4.69 6.40
N THR A 325 22.76 -5.96 6.79
CA THR A 325 23.23 -6.42 8.09
C THR A 325 24.76 -6.40 8.11
N SER A 326 25.36 -5.33 8.67
CA SER A 326 26.71 -5.44 9.21
C SER A 326 26.59 -6.07 10.61
N SER A 327 27.05 -7.32 10.74
CA SER A 327 27.16 -8.02 12.02
C SER A 327 28.05 -7.22 12.99
N SER A 328 27.46 -6.66 14.05
CA SER A 328 28.21 -6.05 15.14
C SER A 328 28.40 -7.05 16.28
N SER A 329 29.57 -7.67 16.35
CA SER A 329 30.12 -8.15 17.63
C SER A 329 30.64 -6.95 18.42
N THR A 330 30.53 -7.03 19.75
CA THR A 330 30.87 -5.99 20.71
C THR A 330 32.26 -5.37 20.52
N SER A 331 32.30 -4.05 20.67
CA SER A 331 33.46 -3.15 20.80
C SER A 331 34.41 -3.02 19.60
N THR A 332 34.56 -1.76 19.18
CA THR A 332 35.54 -1.15 18.24
C THR A 332 35.13 -1.10 16.75
N THR A 333 34.96 0.14 16.26
CA THR A 333 34.91 0.57 14.84
C THR A 333 34.07 -0.27 13.87
N SER A 334 32.84 0.17 13.60
CA SER A 334 32.08 -0.31 12.44
C SER A 334 32.55 0.40 11.17
N VAL A 335 32.99 -0.39 10.18
CA VAL A 335 33.32 0.08 8.83
C VAL A 335 32.17 -0.31 7.90
N ALA A 336 31.43 0.67 7.41
CA ALA A 336 30.43 0.45 6.35
C ALA A 336 31.10 0.66 4.98
N THR A 337 30.98 -0.35 4.11
CA THR A 337 31.44 -0.27 2.72
C THR A 337 30.24 -0.04 1.82
N ILE A 338 30.26 1.04 1.04
CA ILE A 338 29.12 1.48 0.22
C ILE A 338 29.52 1.39 -1.26
N SER A 339 28.73 0.65 -2.06
CA SER A 339 29.02 0.39 -3.48
C SER A 339 28.18 1.20 -4.47
N GLN A 340 27.24 2.05 -4.01
CA GLN A 340 26.36 2.87 -4.86
C GLN A 340 26.15 4.28 -4.28
N ASN A 341 25.67 5.22 -5.09
CA ASN A 341 25.28 6.56 -4.60
C ASN A 341 24.06 6.43 -3.69
N THR A 342 24.23 6.67 -2.40
CA THR A 342 23.16 6.52 -1.40
C THR A 342 23.21 7.62 -0.36
N THR A 343 22.03 8.05 0.10
CA THR A 343 21.88 8.90 1.28
C THR A 343 21.80 8.02 2.51
N MET A 344 22.70 8.20 3.48
CA MET A 344 22.70 7.46 4.74
C MET A 344 22.11 8.32 5.85
N VAL A 345 21.14 7.79 6.59
CA VAL A 345 20.60 8.42 7.81
C VAL A 345 21.14 7.68 9.02
N VAL A 346 21.86 8.39 9.89
CA VAL A 346 22.53 7.81 11.06
C VAL A 346 21.74 8.17 12.34
N PRO A 347 21.20 7.18 13.08
CA PRO A 347 20.45 7.43 14.31
C PRO A 347 21.35 7.88 15.48
N LEU A 348 20.74 8.60 16.44
CA LEU A 348 21.36 9.29 17.58
C LEU A 348 22.25 8.42 18.49
N THR A 349 22.13 7.09 18.45
CA THR A 349 22.82 6.17 19.38
C THR A 349 24.21 5.72 18.91
N THR A 350 24.66 6.16 17.74
CA THR A 350 25.95 5.72 17.18
C THR A 350 27.10 6.64 17.64
N ASN A 351 28.08 6.05 18.33
CA ASN A 351 29.15 6.79 19.00
C ASN A 351 30.42 7.00 18.17
N ASN A 352 30.59 6.31 17.04
CA ASN A 352 31.67 6.52 16.06
C ASN A 352 31.33 5.78 14.77
N LEU A 353 31.32 6.48 13.63
CA LEU A 353 31.07 5.88 12.31
C LEU A 353 32.24 6.19 11.38
N THR A 354 32.85 5.13 10.83
CA THR A 354 33.83 5.21 9.74
C THR A 354 33.22 4.64 8.48
N THR A 355 33.09 5.47 7.44
CA THR A 355 32.55 5.04 6.14
C THR A 355 33.66 5.07 5.09
N SER A 356 33.76 3.99 4.31
CA SER A 356 34.63 3.90 3.14
C SER A 356 33.74 3.80 1.90
N ALA A 357 33.75 4.86 1.08
CA ALA A 357 32.94 4.92 -0.12
C ALA A 357 33.82 4.98 -1.38
N ASN A 358 33.41 4.21 -2.40
CA ASN A 358 34.02 4.24 -3.74
C ASN A 358 33.38 5.31 -4.64
N ASN A 359 32.24 5.89 -4.23
CA ASN A 359 31.43 6.87 -4.96
C ASN A 359 30.92 7.99 -4.00
N SER A 360 30.36 9.08 -4.55
CA SER A 360 29.87 10.22 -3.76
C SER A 360 28.75 9.82 -2.78
N THR A 361 28.93 10.11 -1.49
CA THR A 361 27.97 9.77 -0.44
C THR A 361 27.58 10.99 0.40
N THR A 362 26.28 11.09 0.69
CA THR A 362 25.71 12.12 1.57
C THR A 362 25.29 11.47 2.88
N ILE A 363 25.83 11.94 3.99
CA ILE A 363 25.50 11.45 5.33
C ILE A 363 24.71 12.52 6.08
N LEU A 364 23.47 12.18 6.45
CA LEU A 364 22.63 12.96 7.35
C LEU A 364 22.73 12.34 8.76
N SER A 365 23.37 13.04 9.69
CA SER A 365 23.57 12.56 11.06
C SER A 365 22.86 13.47 12.07
N ALA A 366 22.21 12.83 13.05
CA ALA A 366 21.75 13.47 14.28
C ALA A 366 22.58 13.05 15.51
N SER A 367 23.78 12.47 15.30
CA SER A 367 24.63 11.94 16.37
C SER A 367 25.40 13.04 17.11
N THR A 368 25.65 12.81 18.40
CA THR A 368 26.44 13.70 19.29
C THR A 368 27.95 13.42 19.25
N SER A 369 28.43 12.61 18.30
CA SER A 369 29.78 12.07 18.23
C SER A 369 30.50 12.37 16.91
N THR A 370 31.83 12.22 16.90
CA THR A 370 32.71 12.54 15.76
C THR A 370 32.47 11.62 14.56
N LEU A 371 32.15 12.18 13.38
CA LEU A 371 32.07 11.44 12.11
C LEU A 371 33.37 11.57 11.31
N VAL A 372 33.85 10.46 10.76
CA VAL A 372 35.00 10.42 9.85
C VAL A 372 34.61 9.69 8.56
N THR A 373 34.85 10.33 7.42
CA THR A 373 34.62 9.76 6.09
C THR A 373 35.94 9.67 5.33
N THR A 374 36.16 8.57 4.61
CA THR A 374 37.29 8.40 3.70
C THR A 374 36.77 8.06 2.30
N SER A 375 37.24 8.81 1.30
CA SER A 375 36.98 8.52 -0.12
C SER A 375 38.15 7.70 -0.67
N GLN A 376 37.88 6.58 -1.34
CA GLN A 376 38.92 5.79 -2.01
C GLN A 376 39.20 6.24 -3.45
N ASN A 377 38.31 7.04 -4.06
CA ASN A 377 38.46 7.55 -5.42
C ASN A 377 38.63 9.08 -5.46
N ASN A 378 39.53 9.57 -6.33
CA ASN A 378 39.85 11.00 -6.49
C ASN A 378 38.70 11.84 -7.10
N SER A 379 37.64 11.19 -7.60
CA SER A 379 36.48 11.82 -8.24
C SER A 379 35.22 11.84 -7.37
N SER A 380 35.25 11.27 -6.16
CA SER A 380 34.10 11.19 -5.25
C SER A 380 34.19 12.23 -4.14
N THR A 381 33.09 12.98 -3.96
CA THR A 381 32.92 13.97 -2.90
C THR A 381 32.00 13.41 -1.82
N ASN A 382 32.45 13.41 -0.56
CA ASN A 382 31.62 13.04 0.58
C ASN A 382 31.13 14.32 1.27
N THR A 383 29.83 14.41 1.53
CA THR A 383 29.22 15.56 2.20
C THR A 383 28.55 15.10 3.49
N ILE A 384 28.89 15.74 4.61
CA ILE A 384 28.27 15.48 5.91
C ILE A 384 27.39 16.68 6.23
N THR A 385 26.10 16.43 6.49
CA THR A 385 25.15 17.45 6.93
C THR A 385 24.64 17.05 8.31
N ASN A 386 25.05 17.80 9.34
CA ASN A 386 24.59 17.61 10.72
C ASN A 386 23.40 18.54 11.01
N LEU A 387 22.37 18.01 11.65
CA LEU A 387 21.15 18.73 12.06
C LEU A 387 21.23 19.29 13.49
N SER A 388 22.39 19.15 14.17
CA SER A 388 22.63 19.61 15.55
C SER A 388 23.84 20.55 15.67
N SER A 389 23.82 21.46 16.64
CA SER A 389 24.52 22.75 16.60
C SER A 389 25.92 22.82 17.24
N ASN A 390 26.63 21.72 17.45
CA ASN A 390 28.01 21.75 17.99
C ASN A 390 28.86 20.62 17.37
N HIS A 391 30.19 20.84 17.28
CA HIS A 391 31.28 19.84 17.10
C HIS A 391 32.13 19.90 15.80
N SER A 392 33.31 19.27 15.90
CA SER A 392 34.44 19.31 14.96
C SER A 392 34.40 18.18 13.93
N PHE A 393 34.75 18.48 12.67
CA PHE A 393 34.76 17.50 11.56
C PHE A 393 36.16 17.29 11.01
N ALA A 394 36.43 16.07 10.53
CA ALA A 394 37.65 15.74 9.79
C ALA A 394 37.30 14.95 8.52
N THR A 395 37.66 15.50 7.35
CA THR A 395 37.62 14.79 6.07
C THR A 395 39.05 14.43 5.68
N ARG A 396 39.27 13.20 5.21
CA ARG A 396 40.59 12.76 4.73
C ARG A 396 40.46 12.21 3.32
N ASN A 397 41.07 12.89 2.36
CA ASN A 397 41.28 12.38 1.01
C ASN A 397 42.68 11.76 0.93
N SER A 398 42.86 10.74 0.09
CA SER A 398 44.03 9.86 0.08
C SER A 398 45.37 10.56 -0.24
N ASN A 399 45.37 11.86 -0.57
CA ASN A 399 46.59 12.64 -0.85
C ASN A 399 46.64 14.07 -0.26
N SER A 400 45.84 14.42 0.77
CA SER A 400 45.89 15.78 1.34
C SER A 400 45.82 15.83 2.87
N LYS A 401 46.56 16.80 3.44
CA LYS A 401 46.65 17.10 4.88
C LYS A 401 45.26 17.17 5.53
N LEU A 402 45.19 16.71 6.77
CA LEU A 402 43.99 16.73 7.61
C LEU A 402 43.38 18.14 7.65
N LEU A 403 42.18 18.32 7.13
CA LEU A 403 41.43 19.56 7.25
C LEU A 403 40.48 19.44 8.45
N ILE A 404 40.83 20.12 9.55
CA ILE A 404 39.95 20.26 10.72
C ILE A 404 39.17 21.57 10.54
N LEU A 405 37.86 21.47 10.30
CA LEU A 405 36.96 22.63 10.35
C LEU A 405 36.39 22.76 11.77
N LEU A 406 36.83 23.80 12.48
CA LEU A 406 36.18 24.28 13.70
C LEU A 406 35.24 25.42 13.31
N PHE A 407 33.92 25.20 13.36
CA PHE A 407 32.96 26.30 13.26
C PHE A 407 32.76 26.91 14.65
N CYS A 408 33.43 28.02 14.92
CA CYS A 408 33.01 28.96 15.96
C CYS A 408 32.15 30.04 15.30
N PHE A 409 30.95 30.27 15.82
CA PHE A 409 30.10 31.41 15.43
C PHE A 409 30.89 32.72 15.59
N ILE A 410 31.16 33.41 14.48
CA ILE A 410 31.51 34.83 14.49
C ILE A 410 30.24 35.58 14.12
N MET A 411 29.69 36.34 15.09
CA MET A 411 28.76 37.43 14.81
C MET A 411 29.47 38.40 13.86
N ILE A 412 28.96 38.54 12.64
CA ILE A 412 29.37 39.63 11.75
C ILE A 412 28.60 40.88 12.21
N PHE A 413 29.31 41.81 12.84
CA PHE A 413 28.91 43.21 12.85
C PHE A 413 29.11 43.77 11.44
N ILE A 414 28.04 44.30 10.86
CA ILE A 414 28.08 45.10 9.63
C ILE A 414 28.74 46.43 9.97
N ASN A 415 29.81 46.80 9.26
CA ASN A 415 30.18 48.20 9.11
C ASN A 415 30.82 48.47 7.73
N ASN A 416 30.19 49.45 7.08
CA ASN A 416 30.45 50.14 5.81
C ASN A 416 30.34 49.35 4.51
#